data_AF-A0A956PYL1-F1
#
_entry.id   AF-A0A956PYL1-F1
#
_cell.length_a   1.000
_cell.length_b   1.000
_cell.length_c   1.000
_cell.angle_alpha   90.00
_cell.angle_beta   90.00
_cell.angle_gamma   90.00
#
_symmetry.space_group_name_H-M   'P 1'
#
loop_
_entity.id
_entity.type
_entity.pdbx_description
1 polymer ?
#
loop_
_entity_poly.entity_id
_entity_poly.type
_entity_poly.pdbx_seq_one_letter_code
_entity_poly.pdbx_strand_id
1 'polypeptide(L)'
;MEGTTGPNGPSPSVTLQLESLLSMQREGRYEDVQNRCKALYESEKHQMDNAAAILKCWANVLVCLGTYDVAIGHFKQASELFANRGNNQESWYCADAARTVQERESLPVEFVEFVRTTSGGTLDYPRNFPQ
;
A
#
# COMPACT_ATOMS: atom_id res chain seq x y z
N MET A 1 -3.52 23.33 -25.16
CA MET A 1 -4.61 22.84 -24.29
C MET A 1 -4.17 21.51 -23.76
N GLU A 2 -4.19 21.40 -22.44
CA GLU A 2 -3.39 20.50 -21.62
C GLU A 2 -3.74 19.01 -21.80
N GLY A 3 -2.75 18.20 -21.45
CA GLY A 3 -2.61 16.81 -21.82
C GLY A 3 -3.69 15.90 -21.24
N THR A 4 -3.99 14.89 -22.04
CA THR A 4 -4.82 13.73 -21.75
C THR A 4 -4.32 13.00 -20.50
N THR A 5 -4.84 13.34 -19.33
CA THR A 5 -4.82 12.47 -18.16
C THR A 5 -5.91 11.42 -18.38
N GLY A 6 -5.50 10.15 -18.51
CA GLY A 6 -6.45 9.04 -18.59
C GLY A 6 -7.41 9.06 -17.39
N PRO A 7 -8.70 8.74 -17.57
CA PRO A 7 -9.74 9.19 -16.65
C PRO A 7 -9.80 8.49 -15.26
N ASN A 8 -8.84 7.64 -14.88
CA ASN A 8 -8.99 6.73 -13.72
C ASN A 8 -7.70 6.44 -12.93
N GLY A 9 -6.76 7.39 -12.81
CA GLY A 9 -5.51 7.20 -12.06
C GLY A 9 -5.22 8.35 -11.08
N PRO A 10 -4.33 8.15 -10.08
CA PRO A 10 -3.94 9.23 -9.18
C PRO A 10 -3.30 10.37 -9.96
N SER A 11 -3.43 11.59 -9.44
CA SER A 11 -2.85 12.78 -10.07
C SER A 11 -1.32 12.64 -10.21
N PRO A 12 -0.70 13.26 -11.23
CA PRO A 12 0.75 13.19 -11.42
C PRO A 12 1.55 13.65 -10.20
N SER A 13 1.03 14.62 -9.45
CA SER A 13 1.63 15.10 -8.20
C SER A 13 1.66 14.02 -7.12
N VAL A 14 0.57 13.27 -6.94
CA VAL A 14 0.52 12.16 -5.99
C VAL A 14 1.41 11.01 -6.47
N THR A 15 1.41 10.70 -7.77
CA THR A 15 2.28 9.66 -8.33
C THR A 15 3.75 9.89 -8.00
N LEU A 16 4.27 11.11 -8.21
CA LEU A 16 5.66 11.46 -7.88
C LEU A 16 5.96 11.32 -6.37
N GLN A 17 5.00 11.70 -5.52
CA GLN A 17 5.15 11.52 -4.08
C GLN A 17 5.20 10.04 -3.70
N LEU A 18 4.32 9.21 -4.27
CA LEU A 18 4.32 7.76 -4.04
C LEU A 18 5.63 7.10 -4.51
N GLU A 19 6.20 7.51 -5.64
CA GLU A 19 7.51 7.05 -6.10
C GLU A 19 8.64 7.39 -5.11
N SER A 20 8.63 8.61 -4.56
CA SER A 20 9.57 9.01 -3.52
C SER A 20 9.42 8.16 -2.26
N LEU A 21 8.18 7.87 -1.85
CA LEU A 21 7.89 7.01 -0.70
C LEU A 21 8.37 5.57 -0.92
N LEU A 22 8.22 5.02 -2.13
CA LEU A 22 8.74 3.70 -2.49
C LEU A 22 10.27 3.64 -2.41
N SER A 23 10.99 4.71 -2.81
CA SER A 23 12.45 4.78 -2.62
C SER A 23 12.82 4.73 -1.15
N MET A 24 12.17 5.55 -0.31
CA MET A 24 12.41 5.58 1.13
C MET A 24 12.06 4.25 1.81
N GLN A 25 11.02 3.56 1.34
CA GLN A 25 10.64 2.24 1.82
C GLN A 25 11.74 1.20 1.52
N ARG A 26 12.34 1.24 0.33
CA ARG A 26 13.50 0.41 -0.04
C ARG A 26 14.79 0.76 0.71
N GLU A 27 14.85 1.93 1.34
CA GLU A 27 15.91 2.30 2.29
C GLU A 27 15.61 1.82 3.72
N GLY A 28 14.48 1.15 3.95
CA GLY A 28 14.04 0.69 5.27
C GLY A 28 13.45 1.77 6.16
N ARG A 29 13.16 2.96 5.63
CA ARG A 29 12.67 4.13 6.38
C ARG A 29 11.16 4.11 6.61
N TYR A 30 10.65 2.99 7.13
CA TYR A 30 9.21 2.72 7.17
C TYR A 30 8.40 3.70 8.01
N GLU A 31 8.92 4.14 9.16
CA GLU A 31 8.22 5.09 10.04
C GLU A 31 8.08 6.47 9.39
N ASP A 32 9.13 6.95 8.69
CA ASP A 32 9.08 8.18 7.91
C ASP A 32 8.03 8.08 6.79
N VAL A 33 8.00 6.94 6.09
CA VAL A 33 7.05 6.70 5.02
C VAL A 33 5.63 6.66 5.57
N GLN A 34 5.38 6.00 6.71
CA GLN A 34 4.08 5.98 7.37
C GLN A 34 3.59 7.40 7.68
N ASN A 35 4.45 8.24 8.27
CA ASN A 35 4.10 9.62 8.61
C ASN A 35 3.75 10.45 7.37
N ARG A 36 4.51 10.27 6.27
CA ARG A 36 4.24 10.96 5.00
C ARG A 36 2.97 10.44 4.32
N CYS A 37 2.73 9.13 4.29
CA CYS A 37 1.49 8.54 3.79
C CYS A 37 0.28 9.11 4.52
N LYS A 38 0.35 9.20 5.85
CA LYS A 38 -0.71 9.77 6.67
C LYS A 38 -0.98 11.23 6.32
N ALA A 39 0.07 12.06 6.23
CA ALA A 39 -0.07 13.47 5.87
C ALA A 39 -0.66 13.64 4.46
N LEU A 40 -0.17 12.86 3.50
CA LEU A 40 -0.63 12.87 2.11
C LEU A 40 -2.08 12.40 1.99
N TYR A 41 -2.48 11.40 2.77
CA TYR A 41 -3.86 10.95 2.82
C TYR A 41 -4.79 12.04 3.34
N GLU A 42 -4.43 12.73 4.43
CA GLU A 42 -5.27 13.81 4.97
C GLU A 42 -5.48 14.96 3.97
N SER A 43 -4.49 15.29 3.14
CA SER A 43 -4.63 16.30 2.09
C SER A 43 -5.43 15.84 0.88
N GLU A 44 -5.37 14.54 0.54
CA GLU A 44 -5.87 14.01 -0.73
C GLU A 44 -7.10 13.09 -0.59
N LYS A 45 -7.57 12.79 0.63
CA LYS A 45 -8.67 11.85 0.90
C LYS A 45 -9.99 12.16 0.18
N HIS A 46 -10.19 13.41 -0.23
CA HIS A 46 -11.37 13.82 -0.98
C HIS A 46 -11.34 13.38 -2.46
N GLN A 47 -10.15 13.08 -2.98
CA GLN A 47 -9.93 12.59 -4.34
C GLN A 47 -9.78 11.08 -4.30
N MET A 48 -10.83 10.36 -4.69
CA MET A 48 -10.91 8.89 -4.56
C MET A 48 -9.73 8.15 -5.20
N ASP A 49 -9.25 8.58 -6.38
CA ASP A 49 -8.11 7.93 -7.06
C ASP A 49 -6.80 8.12 -6.30
N ASN A 50 -6.59 9.32 -5.75
CA ASN A 50 -5.43 9.60 -4.91
C ASN A 50 -5.52 8.79 -3.61
N ALA A 51 -6.68 8.85 -2.94
CA ALA A 51 -6.95 8.14 -1.71
C ALA A 51 -6.67 6.63 -1.84
N ALA A 52 -7.15 5.98 -2.91
CA ALA A 52 -6.93 4.55 -3.15
C ALA A 52 -5.44 4.20 -3.26
N ALA A 53 -4.69 4.96 -4.06
CA ALA A 53 -3.25 4.75 -4.25
C ALA A 53 -2.44 5.00 -2.97
N ILE A 54 -2.80 6.04 -2.21
CA ILE A 54 -2.16 6.37 -0.94
C ILE A 54 -2.45 5.30 0.11
N LEU A 55 -3.70 4.84 0.25
CA LEU A 55 -4.08 3.78 1.18
C LEU A 55 -3.32 2.48 0.89
N LYS A 56 -3.18 2.11 -0.39
CA LYS A 56 -2.37 0.95 -0.81
C LYS A 56 -0.91 1.08 -0.37
N CYS A 57 -0.29 2.23 -0.65
CA CYS A 57 1.10 2.49 -0.27
C CYS A 57 1.27 2.47 1.26
N TRP A 58 0.34 3.09 1.99
CA TRP A 58 0.35 3.10 3.44
C TRP A 58 0.20 1.69 4.02
N ALA A 59 -0.72 0.88 3.49
CA ALA A 59 -0.93 -0.50 3.92
C ALA A 59 0.34 -1.34 3.77
N ASN A 60 1.03 -1.24 2.63
CA ASN A 60 2.30 -1.89 2.37
C ASN A 60 3.36 -1.58 3.44
N VAL A 61 3.46 -0.30 3.83
CA VAL A 61 4.43 0.15 4.84
C VAL A 61 4.05 -0.33 6.23
N LEU A 62 2.75 -0.33 6.55
CA LEU A 62 2.24 -0.87 7.82
C LEU A 62 2.55 -2.37 7.96
N VAL A 63 2.51 -3.13 6.86
CA VAL A 63 2.96 -4.54 6.84
C VAL A 63 4.45 -4.64 7.19
N CYS A 64 5.31 -3.81 6.59
CA CYS A 64 6.74 -3.79 6.93
C CYS A 64 7.01 -3.41 8.39
N LEU A 65 6.12 -2.61 9.00
CA LEU A 65 6.18 -2.23 10.41
C LEU A 65 5.58 -3.29 11.37
N GLY A 66 4.97 -4.35 10.84
CA GLY A 66 4.29 -5.36 11.67
C GLY A 66 2.92 -4.93 12.19
N THR A 67 2.36 -3.83 11.66
CA THR A 67 1.04 -3.29 12.06
C THR A 67 -0.07 -3.87 11.17
N TYR A 68 -0.32 -5.17 11.33
CA TYR A 68 -1.12 -5.95 10.37
C TYR A 68 -2.61 -5.60 10.35
N ASP A 69 -3.25 -5.43 11.51
CA ASP A 69 -4.69 -5.17 11.57
C ASP A 69 -5.07 -3.86 10.87
N VAL A 70 -4.26 -2.82 11.07
CA VAL A 70 -4.45 -1.52 10.42
C VAL A 70 -4.18 -1.63 8.92
N ALA A 71 -3.13 -2.37 8.52
CA ALA A 71 -2.81 -2.60 7.11
C ALA A 71 -3.97 -3.29 6.36
N ILE A 72 -4.56 -4.34 6.95
CA ILE A 72 -5.73 -5.04 6.38
C ILE A 72 -6.88 -4.06 6.15
N GLY A 73 -7.17 -3.19 7.11
CA GLY A 73 -8.19 -2.16 6.96
C GLY A 73 -7.93 -1.22 5.78
N HIS A 74 -6.68 -0.77 5.61
CA HIS A 74 -6.29 0.11 4.52
C HIS A 74 -6.35 -0.59 3.16
N PHE A 75 -5.92 -1.85 3.07
CA PHE A 75 -6.06 -2.63 1.84
C PHE A 75 -7.52 -2.85 1.44
N LYS A 76 -8.40 -3.16 2.39
CA LYS A 76 -9.84 -3.33 2.11
C LYS A 76 -10.46 -2.04 1.58
N GLN A 77 -10.17 -0.90 2.21
CA GLN A 77 -10.64 0.41 1.73
C GLN A 77 -10.06 0.76 0.34
N ALA A 78 -8.77 0.53 0.11
CA ALA A 78 -8.16 0.75 -1.19
C ALA A 78 -8.80 -0.14 -2.27
N SER A 79 -9.07 -1.41 -1.95
CA SER A 79 -9.73 -2.37 -2.85
C SER A 79 -11.11 -1.86 -3.28
N GLU A 80 -11.94 -1.45 -2.33
CA GLU A 80 -13.27 -0.89 -2.60
C GLU A 80 -13.21 0.35 -3.49
N LEU A 81 -12.28 1.26 -3.21
CA LEU A 81 -12.10 2.46 -4.03
C LEU A 81 -11.66 2.12 -5.46
N PHE A 82 -10.70 1.20 -5.63
CA PHE A 82 -10.26 0.78 -6.96
C PHE A 82 -11.38 0.06 -7.74
N ALA A 83 -12.16 -0.81 -7.08
CA ALA A 83 -13.31 -1.47 -7.68
C ALA A 83 -14.36 -0.46 -8.18
N ASN A 84 -14.69 0.53 -7.34
CA ASN A 84 -15.67 1.57 -7.67
C ASN A 84 -15.26 2.43 -8.88
N ARG A 85 -13.96 2.47 -9.21
CA ARG A 85 -13.40 3.20 -10.36
C ARG A 85 -13.13 2.29 -11.57
N GLY A 86 -13.50 1.01 -11.48
CA GLY A 86 -13.27 0.03 -12.55
C GLY A 86 -11.81 -0.42 -12.67
N ASN A 87 -10.96 -0.12 -11.67
CA ASN A 87 -9.58 -0.57 -11.62
C ASN A 87 -9.49 -1.95 -10.96
N ASN A 88 -10.01 -2.96 -11.67
CA ASN A 88 -10.18 -4.31 -11.13
C ASN A 88 -8.86 -4.99 -10.76
N GLN A 89 -7.77 -4.68 -11.47
CA GLN A 89 -6.46 -5.23 -11.17
C GLN A 89 -5.93 -4.74 -9.82
N GLU A 90 -5.98 -3.43 -9.58
CA GLU A 90 -5.54 -2.85 -8.31
C GLU A 90 -6.47 -3.23 -7.15
N SER A 91 -7.77 -3.32 -7.45
CA SER A 91 -8.76 -3.85 -6.50
C SER A 91 -8.43 -5.27 -6.06
N TRP A 92 -8.16 -6.16 -7.03
CA TRP A 92 -7.81 -7.56 -6.76
C TRP A 92 -6.51 -7.65 -5.97
N TYR A 93 -5.47 -6.91 -6.36
CA TYR A 93 -4.20 -6.87 -5.63
C TYR A 93 -4.40 -6.49 -4.16
N CYS A 94 -5.17 -5.43 -3.89
CA CYS A 94 -5.41 -5.00 -2.51
C CYS A 94 -6.21 -6.04 -1.72
N ALA A 95 -7.21 -6.67 -2.34
CA ALA A 95 -7.98 -7.73 -1.69
C ALA A 95 -7.11 -8.96 -1.37
N ASP A 96 -6.24 -9.36 -2.29
CA ASP A 96 -5.33 -10.47 -2.12
C ASP A 96 -4.28 -10.17 -1.04
N ALA A 97 -3.67 -8.98 -1.07
CA ALA A 97 -2.76 -8.53 -0.02
C ALA A 97 -3.44 -8.52 1.37
N ALA A 98 -4.69 -8.05 1.47
CA ALA A 98 -5.44 -8.11 2.72
C ALA A 98 -5.63 -9.55 3.21
N ARG A 99 -5.96 -10.48 2.29
CA ARG A 99 -6.10 -11.91 2.59
C ARG A 99 -4.78 -12.51 3.06
N THR A 100 -3.67 -12.30 2.34
CA THR A 100 -2.35 -12.82 2.72
C THR A 100 -1.91 -12.34 4.10
N VAL A 101 -2.14 -11.07 4.44
CA VAL A 101 -1.81 -10.52 5.78
C VAL A 101 -2.77 -11.06 6.86
N GLN A 102 -4.04 -11.27 6.52
CA GLN A 102 -5.03 -11.84 7.43
C GLN A 102 -4.76 -13.31 7.73
N GLU A 103 -4.40 -14.09 6.72
CA GLU A 103 -4.11 -15.54 6.78
C GLU A 103 -2.62 -15.83 7.06
N ARG A 104 -1.85 -14.83 7.48
CA ARG A 104 -0.39 -14.91 7.69
C ARG A 104 0.10 -16.15 8.45
N GLU A 105 -0.66 -16.63 9.44
CA GLU A 105 -0.31 -17.83 10.22
C GLU A 105 -0.56 -19.14 9.46
N SER A 106 -1.57 -19.14 8.59
CA SER A 106 -1.92 -20.29 7.74
C SER A 106 -1.11 -20.31 6.44
N LEU A 107 -0.56 -19.16 6.02
CA LEU A 107 0.21 -18.98 4.79
C LEU A 107 1.60 -18.39 5.07
N PRO A 108 2.44 -19.00 5.92
CA PRO A 108 3.68 -18.39 6.38
C PRO A 108 4.67 -18.13 5.23
N VAL A 109 4.76 -19.03 4.24
CA VAL A 109 5.67 -18.85 3.09
C VAL A 109 5.21 -17.72 2.18
N GLU A 110 3.92 -17.66 1.86
CA GLU A 110 3.34 -16.59 1.02
C GLU A 110 3.46 -15.24 1.72
N PHE A 111 3.21 -15.20 3.03
CA PHE A 111 3.32 -13.99 3.82
C PHE A 111 4.76 -13.48 3.94
N VAL A 112 5.73 -14.37 4.16
CA VAL A 112 7.16 -14.01 4.15
C VAL A 112 7.56 -13.44 2.79
N GLU A 113 7.16 -14.10 1.70
CA GLU A 113 7.46 -13.62 0.34
C GLU A 113 6.80 -12.26 0.05
N PHE A 114 5.56 -12.07 0.52
CA PHE A 114 4.85 -10.81 0.40
C PHE A 114 5.57 -9.68 1.15
N VAL A 115 6.05 -9.92 2.37
CA VAL A 115 6.83 -8.94 3.14
C VAL A 115 8.16 -8.63 2.45
N ARG A 116 8.87 -9.66 1.96
CA ARG A 116 10.14 -9.47 1.24
C ARG A 116 9.95 -8.65 -0.03
N THR A 117 8.94 -8.96 -0.81
CA THR A 117 8.60 -8.23 -2.05
C THR A 117 8.21 -6.79 -1.73
N THR A 118 7.32 -6.60 -0.74
CA THR A 118 6.81 -5.27 -0.37
C THR A 118 7.91 -4.39 0.23
N SER A 119 8.82 -4.94 1.02
CA SER A 119 9.98 -4.22 1.56
C SER A 119 11.07 -3.90 0.53
N GLY A 120 10.93 -4.38 -0.71
CA GLY A 120 11.99 -4.32 -1.71
C GLY A 120 13.23 -5.12 -1.32
N GLY A 121 13.07 -6.17 -0.52
CA GLY A 121 14.14 -7.06 -0.08
C GLY A 121 14.89 -6.60 1.16
N THR A 122 14.51 -5.47 1.79
CA THR A 122 15.17 -5.03 3.03
C THR A 122 14.70 -5.75 4.29
N LEU A 123 13.57 -6.48 4.22
CA LEU A 123 13.13 -7.40 5.25
C LEU A 123 13.14 -8.82 4.70
N ASP A 124 14.00 -9.67 5.25
CA ASP A 124 14.00 -11.11 4.95
C ASP A 124 12.84 -11.85 5.64
N TYR A 125 12.36 -11.34 6.78
CA TYR A 125 11.26 -11.90 7.56
C TYR A 125 10.29 -10.83 8.09
N PRO A 126 9.01 -11.17 8.26
CA PRO A 126 8.03 -10.29 8.88
C PRO A 126 8.40 -9.93 10.33
N ARG A 127 8.25 -8.65 10.68
CA ARG A 127 8.42 -8.18 12.07
C ARG A 127 7.30 -8.77 12.94
N ASN A 128 7.60 -9.12 14.20
CA ASN A 128 6.60 -9.66 15.14
C ASN A 128 5.95 -10.99 14.69
N PHE A 129 6.63 -11.77 13.85
CA PHE A 129 6.23 -13.11 13.46
C PHE A 129 7.21 -14.12 14.07
N PRO A 130 6.73 -15.25 14.64
CA PRO A 130 7.63 -16.25 15.22
C PRO A 130 8.59 -16.79 14.15
N GLN A 131 9.87 -16.87 14.51
CA GLN A 131 10.93 -17.44 13.67
C GLN A 131 10.98 -18.97 13.79
#